data_AF-A0A0F9KHY0-F1
#
_entry.id   AF-A0A0F9KHY0-F1
#
_cell.length_a   1.000
_cell.length_b   1.000
_cell.length_c   1.000
_cell.angle_alpha   90.00
_cell.angle_beta   90.00
_cell.angle_gamma   90.00
#
_symmetry.space_group_name_H-M   'P 1'
#
loop_
_entity.id
_entity.type
_entity.pdbx_description
1 polymer ?
#
loop_
_entity_poly.entity_id
_entity_poly.type
_entity_poly.pdbx_seq_one_letter_code
_entity_poly.pdbx_strand_id
1 'polypeptide(L)'
;MVWDGTGTEATGASHDLTTLAKAKEYLRAGDDDDALITNIIDRASAAIESICNRYFNTASYAGWYDGTGARTFYLEHSPVTVVARVGVGRFNALGVWHNSTSSTWATARVTSTGLTLTYKDSSGTTTSSLAFSTYTTITTLAAAIDALGSGWASQGLSYGTYLTADLAQT
;
A
#
# COMPACT_ATOMS: atom_id res chain seq x y z
N MET A 1 2.75 22.56 1.01
CA MET A 1 2.49 21.22 1.60
C MET A 1 3.85 20.60 1.82
N VAL A 2 4.33 20.66 3.07
CA VAL A 2 5.64 20.11 3.44
C VAL A 2 5.42 18.64 3.73
N TRP A 3 6.04 17.77 2.94
CA TRP A 3 6.08 16.34 3.19
C TRP A 3 6.92 16.09 4.45
N ASP A 4 6.33 15.48 5.48
CA ASP A 4 6.94 15.32 6.81
C ASP A 4 7.79 14.06 6.96
N GLY A 5 7.95 13.27 5.90
CA GLY A 5 8.83 12.10 5.87
C GLY A 5 8.43 10.97 6.83
N THR A 6 7.28 11.04 7.50
CA THR A 6 6.86 9.99 8.45
C THR A 6 6.01 8.92 7.79
N GLY A 7 6.52 8.39 6.67
CA GLY A 7 6.08 7.09 6.20
C GLY A 7 6.25 6.11 7.35
N THR A 8 5.16 5.51 7.81
CA THR A 8 5.22 4.37 8.72
C THR A 8 6.04 3.30 8.01
N GLU A 9 7.31 3.16 8.37
CA GLU A 9 8.12 2.04 7.89
C GLU A 9 7.37 0.78 8.32
N ALA A 10 7.11 -0.09 7.34
CA ALA A 10 6.49 -1.37 7.59
C ALA A 10 7.30 -2.08 8.67
N THR A 11 6.74 -2.14 9.89
CA THR A 11 7.30 -2.93 10.97
C THR A 11 7.25 -4.38 10.51
N GLY A 12 8.40 -4.94 10.10
CA GLY A 12 8.54 -6.38 9.89
C GLY A 12 8.94 -6.88 8.51
N ALA A 13 9.52 -6.07 7.62
CA ALA A 13 10.34 -6.61 6.54
C ALA A 13 11.82 -6.45 6.92
N SER A 14 12.42 -7.51 7.48
CA SER A 14 13.86 -7.53 7.74
C SER A 14 14.60 -7.28 6.42
N HIS A 15 15.46 -6.25 6.40
CA HIS A 15 16.33 -5.90 5.27
C HIS A 15 17.60 -6.75 5.25
N ASP A 16 17.61 -7.84 6.02
CA ASP A 16 18.80 -8.61 6.26
C ASP A 16 19.20 -9.37 5.01
N LEU A 17 20.44 -9.13 4.58
CA LEU A 17 21.00 -9.80 3.40
C LEU A 17 21.32 -11.29 3.68
N THR A 18 21.29 -11.69 4.96
CA THR A 18 21.53 -13.05 5.41
C THR A 18 20.66 -13.38 6.62
N THR A 19 20.50 -14.66 6.93
CA THR A 19 19.74 -15.09 8.11
C THR A 19 20.64 -15.28 9.32
N LEU A 20 20.08 -15.11 10.53
CA LEU A 20 20.77 -15.40 11.78
C LEU A 20 21.40 -16.81 11.78
N ALA A 21 20.67 -17.82 11.29
CA ALA A 21 21.15 -19.19 11.20
C ALA A 21 22.44 -19.32 10.36
N LYS A 22 22.49 -18.69 9.17
CA LYS A 22 23.67 -18.70 8.30
C LYS A 22 24.84 -17.93 8.93
N ALA A 23 24.56 -16.81 9.59
CA ALA A 23 25.59 -16.05 10.30
C ALA A 23 26.20 -16.87 11.44
N LYS A 24 25.38 -17.60 12.21
CA LYS A 24 25.84 -18.48 13.29
C LYS A 24 26.63 -19.67 12.78
N GLU A 25 26.20 -20.29 11.69
CA GLU A 25 26.95 -21.35 11.03
C GLU A 25 28.35 -20.88 10.63
N TYR A 26 28.46 -19.68 10.05
CA TYR A 26 29.74 -19.10 9.65
C TYR A 26 30.63 -18.75 10.85
N LEU A 27 30.06 -18.14 11.89
CA LEU A 27 30.79 -17.69 13.08
C LEU A 27 31.07 -18.82 14.08
N ARG A 28 30.44 -19.99 13.91
CA ARG A 28 30.41 -21.10 14.88
C ARG A 28 29.94 -20.64 16.28
N ALA A 29 28.95 -19.75 16.29
CA ALA A 29 28.39 -19.16 17.51
C ALA A 29 27.20 -19.98 18.05
N GLY A 30 27.05 -20.01 19.38
CA GLY A 30 25.90 -20.61 20.07
C GLY A 30 24.67 -19.68 20.11
N ASP A 31 23.64 -20.07 20.87
CA ASP A 31 22.36 -19.35 20.97
C ASP A 31 22.40 -18.13 21.90
N ASP A 32 23.44 -18.00 22.72
CA ASP A 32 23.53 -16.97 23.76
C ASP A 32 23.66 -15.53 23.18
N ASP A 33 24.14 -15.40 21.95
CA ASP A 33 24.45 -14.11 21.30
C ASP A 33 23.45 -13.70 20.20
N ASP A 34 22.29 -14.37 20.10
CA ASP A 34 21.34 -14.20 18.98
C ASP A 34 20.91 -12.75 18.76
N ALA A 35 20.67 -12.00 19.83
CA ALA A 35 20.29 -10.59 19.75
C ALA A 35 21.44 -9.70 19.23
N LEU A 36 22.68 -9.99 19.64
CA LEU A 36 23.86 -9.26 19.18
C LEU A 36 24.13 -9.55 17.70
N ILE A 37 24.08 -10.82 17.31
CA ILE A 37 24.31 -11.23 15.92
C ILE A 37 23.24 -10.63 15.01
N THR A 38 21.98 -10.60 15.44
CA THR A 38 20.90 -9.94 14.69
C THR A 38 21.21 -8.45 14.48
N ASN A 39 21.60 -7.72 15.52
CA ASN A 39 21.95 -6.30 15.40
C ASN A 39 23.15 -6.06 14.47
N ILE A 40 24.15 -6.95 14.47
CA ILE A 40 25.29 -6.88 13.56
C ILE A 40 24.84 -7.10 12.11
N ILE A 41 23.95 -8.07 11.88
CA ILE A 41 23.38 -8.34 10.56
C ILE A 41 22.61 -7.10 10.06
N ASP A 42 21.75 -6.52 10.89
CA ASP A 42 20.97 -5.31 10.54
C ASP A 42 21.92 -4.17 10.11
N ARG A 43 22.93 -3.88 10.94
CA ARG A 43 23.89 -2.80 10.69
C ARG A 43 24.76 -3.05 9.47
N ALA A 44 25.23 -4.28 9.28
CA ALA A 44 26.05 -4.65 8.12
C ALA A 44 25.23 -4.56 6.83
N SER A 45 23.98 -5.03 6.86
CA SER A 45 23.04 -4.94 5.73
C SER A 45 22.76 -3.48 5.39
N ALA A 46 22.43 -2.64 6.38
CA ALA A 46 22.21 -1.21 6.19
C ALA A 46 23.45 -0.48 5.65
N ALA A 47 24.65 -0.83 6.12
CA ALA A 47 25.89 -0.25 5.64
C ALA A 47 26.16 -0.60 4.16
N ILE A 48 25.94 -1.85 3.77
CA ILE A 48 26.09 -2.29 2.37
C ILE A 48 25.08 -1.57 1.48
N GLU A 49 23.81 -1.50 1.89
CA GLU A 49 22.75 -0.80 1.15
C GLU A 49 23.02 0.70 1.02
N SER A 50 23.55 1.33 2.07
CA SER A 50 23.97 2.74 2.06
C SER A 50 25.13 3.00 1.09
N ILE A 51 26.15 2.13 1.07
CA ILE A 51 27.28 2.24 0.14
C ILE A 51 26.82 2.07 -1.31
N CYS A 52 25.92 1.13 -1.56
CA CYS A 52 25.38 0.87 -2.89
C CYS A 52 24.27 1.85 -3.30
N ASN A 53 23.80 2.69 -2.37
CA ASN A 53 22.64 3.57 -2.51
C ASN A 53 21.43 2.84 -3.12
N ARG A 54 21.17 1.62 -2.62
CA ARG A 54 20.20 0.68 -3.20
C ARG A 54 19.81 -0.39 -2.19
N TYR A 55 18.53 -0.77 -2.24
CA TYR A 55 18.02 -1.96 -1.56
C TYR A 55 18.25 -3.23 -2.41
N PHE A 56 18.73 -4.30 -1.79
CA PHE A 56 18.93 -5.59 -2.47
C PHE A 56 17.72 -6.52 -2.35
N ASN A 57 16.87 -6.28 -1.35
CA ASN A 57 15.65 -7.04 -1.20
C ASN A 57 14.67 -6.74 -2.35
N THR A 58 13.91 -7.75 -2.76
CA THR A 58 12.86 -7.55 -3.75
C THR A 58 11.65 -6.95 -3.05
N ALA A 59 11.28 -5.74 -3.45
CA ALA A 59 10.13 -5.04 -2.92
C ALA A 59 9.24 -4.53 -4.06
N SER A 60 7.95 -4.36 -3.76
CA SER A 60 6.98 -3.77 -4.68
C SER A 60 6.72 -2.33 -4.28
N TYR A 61 6.86 -1.42 -5.23
CA TYR A 61 6.68 0.01 -5.02
C TYR A 61 5.56 0.54 -5.93
N ALA A 62 4.73 1.43 -5.37
CA ALA A 62 3.80 2.24 -6.15
C ALA A 62 4.27 3.69 -6.07
N GLY A 63 4.60 4.28 -7.21
CA GLY A 63 5.14 5.63 -7.32
C GLY A 63 4.32 6.48 -8.28
N TRP A 64 4.31 7.78 -8.02
CA TRP A 64 3.72 8.78 -8.90
C TRP A 64 4.83 9.67 -9.42
N TYR A 65 4.90 9.82 -10.74
CA TYR A 65 5.95 10.57 -11.40
C TYR A 65 5.34 11.68 -12.26
N ASP A 66 5.87 12.89 -12.10
CA ASP A 66 5.53 13.99 -12.97
C ASP A 66 6.36 13.91 -14.26
N GLY A 67 5.66 13.86 -15.40
CA GLY A 67 6.29 13.79 -16.70
C GLY A 67 6.91 15.11 -17.13
N THR A 68 8.17 15.08 -17.53
CA THR A 68 8.87 16.24 -18.13
C THR A 68 8.69 16.33 -19.65
N GLY A 69 7.89 15.43 -20.24
CA GLY A 69 7.74 15.29 -21.71
C GLY A 69 8.87 14.51 -22.37
N ALA A 70 9.87 14.04 -21.62
CA ALA A 70 10.92 13.15 -22.11
C ALA A 70 10.38 11.76 -22.45
N ARG A 71 11.08 11.03 -23.34
CA ARG A 71 10.72 9.66 -23.75
C ARG A 71 11.15 8.58 -22.75
N THR A 72 11.82 8.98 -21.67
CA THR A 72 12.43 8.09 -20.68
C THR A 72 12.16 8.61 -19.27
N PHE A 73 11.83 7.71 -18.35
CA PHE A 73 11.68 7.98 -16.93
C PHE A 73 12.76 7.24 -16.14
N TYR A 74 13.35 7.92 -15.18
CA TYR A 74 14.24 7.31 -14.21
C TYR A 74 13.43 6.96 -12.96
N LEU A 75 13.44 5.68 -12.59
CA LEU A 75 12.81 5.19 -11.38
C LEU A 75 13.80 5.33 -10.23
N GLU A 76 13.29 5.73 -9.06
CA GLU A 76 14.10 5.91 -7.85
C GLU A 76 14.71 4.57 -7.38
N HIS A 77 13.95 3.48 -7.52
CA HIS A 77 14.41 2.15 -7.14
C HIS A 77 14.85 1.36 -8.38
N SER A 78 16.09 0.88 -8.36
CA SER A 78 16.68 0.03 -9.40
C SER A 78 17.46 -1.13 -8.75
N PRO A 79 17.57 -2.31 -9.41
CA PRO A 79 17.04 -2.67 -10.72
C PRO A 79 15.56 -3.07 -10.66
N VAL A 80 14.81 -2.71 -11.70
CA VAL A 80 13.42 -3.14 -11.86
C VAL A 80 13.37 -4.45 -12.63
N THR A 81 12.83 -5.49 -12.01
CA THR A 81 12.68 -6.82 -12.62
C THR A 81 11.35 -6.95 -13.35
N VAL A 82 10.28 -6.35 -12.83
CA VAL A 82 8.93 -6.39 -13.39
C VAL A 82 8.24 -5.04 -13.17
N VAL A 83 7.54 -4.57 -14.20
CA VAL A 83 6.60 -3.44 -14.11
C VAL A 83 5.19 -4.01 -14.15
N ALA A 84 4.45 -3.90 -13.05
CA ALA A 84 3.09 -4.46 -12.96
C ALA A 84 2.04 -3.61 -13.70
N ARG A 85 2.14 -2.28 -13.63
CA ARG A 85 1.19 -1.34 -14.23
C ARG A 85 1.85 0.00 -14.53
N VAL A 86 1.48 0.61 -15.65
CA VAL A 86 1.74 2.02 -15.97
C VAL A 86 0.40 2.66 -16.32
N GLY A 87 0.07 3.77 -15.66
CA GLY A 87 -1.15 4.53 -15.90
C GLY A 87 -0.82 5.99 -16.12
N VAL A 88 -1.55 6.62 -17.05
CA VAL A 88 -1.46 8.07 -17.30
C VAL A 88 -2.83 8.70 -17.18
N GLY A 89 -2.87 9.87 -16.56
CA GLY A 89 -4.12 10.52 -16.20
C GLY A 89 -4.83 9.81 -15.05
N ARG A 90 -5.50 10.59 -14.20
CA ARG A 90 -6.46 10.09 -13.23
C ARG A 90 -7.81 10.62 -13.61
N PHE A 91 -8.79 9.74 -13.69
CA PHE A 91 -10.18 10.13 -13.85
C PHE A 91 -10.93 9.76 -12.58
N ASN A 92 -11.86 10.61 -12.18
CA ASN A 92 -12.79 10.23 -11.14
C ASN A 92 -13.68 9.10 -11.70
N ALA A 93 -13.61 7.93 -11.07
CA ALA A 93 -14.31 6.74 -11.53
C ALA A 93 -15.49 6.37 -10.62
N LEU A 94 -15.39 6.73 -9.33
CA LEU A 94 -16.38 6.42 -8.30
C LEU A 94 -16.37 7.53 -7.25
N GLY A 95 -17.51 8.21 -7.09
CA GLY A 95 -17.76 9.06 -5.94
C GLY A 95 -18.31 8.23 -4.78
N VAL A 96 -17.81 8.45 -3.56
CA VAL A 96 -18.34 7.81 -2.34
C VAL A 96 -18.54 8.90 -1.29
N TRP A 97 -19.70 8.90 -0.65
CA TRP A 97 -20.01 9.83 0.43
C TRP A 97 -20.80 9.15 1.54
N HIS A 98 -20.82 9.81 2.69
CA HIS A 98 -21.48 9.34 3.89
C HIS A 98 -22.47 10.41 4.37
N ASN A 99 -23.77 10.10 4.36
CA ASN A 99 -24.86 11.05 4.60
C ASN A 99 -25.54 10.90 5.98
N SER A 100 -24.95 10.13 6.90
CA SER A 100 -25.48 10.01 8.26
C SER A 100 -25.25 11.28 9.09
N THR A 101 -26.28 11.72 9.80
CA THR A 101 -26.20 12.83 10.76
C THR A 101 -25.67 12.40 12.13
N SER A 102 -25.61 11.09 12.41
CA SER A 102 -25.15 10.55 13.70
C SER A 102 -23.64 10.28 13.74
N SER A 103 -22.95 10.34 12.60
CA SER A 103 -21.54 9.98 12.49
C SER A 103 -20.64 11.18 12.67
N THR A 104 -19.59 11.01 13.48
CA THR A 104 -18.60 12.07 13.77
C THR A 104 -17.55 12.18 12.68
N TRP A 105 -17.17 11.06 12.06
CA TRP A 105 -16.28 11.03 10.91
C TRP A 105 -16.52 9.77 10.09
N ALA A 106 -16.16 9.83 8.81
CA ALA A 106 -16.21 8.72 7.88
C ALA A 106 -15.01 8.81 6.92
N THR A 107 -14.49 7.66 6.50
CA THR A 107 -13.40 7.55 5.53
C THR A 107 -13.63 6.38 4.59
N ALA A 108 -13.30 6.58 3.32
CA ALA A 108 -13.24 5.54 2.31
C ALA A 108 -11.79 5.40 1.85
N ARG A 109 -11.26 4.18 1.90
CA ARG A 109 -9.87 3.89 1.57
C ARG A 109 -9.78 2.73 0.60
N VAL A 110 -9.14 2.96 -0.55
CA VAL A 110 -8.78 1.90 -1.50
C VAL A 110 -7.51 1.20 -1.00
N THR A 111 -7.53 -0.12 -0.98
CA THR A 111 -6.37 -0.98 -0.74
C THR A 111 -6.04 -1.75 -2.02
N SER A 112 -4.95 -2.51 -2.03
CA SER A 112 -4.57 -3.32 -3.19
C SER A 112 -5.58 -4.43 -3.54
N THR A 113 -6.46 -4.80 -2.60
CA THR A 113 -7.38 -5.93 -2.73
C THR A 113 -8.85 -5.55 -2.58
N GLY A 114 -9.17 -4.30 -2.20
CA GLY A 114 -10.54 -3.90 -1.94
C GLY A 114 -10.73 -2.43 -1.58
N LEU A 115 -11.95 -2.12 -1.17
CA LEU A 115 -12.35 -0.83 -0.62
C LEU A 115 -12.74 -1.01 0.85
N THR A 116 -12.11 -0.26 1.73
CA THR A 116 -12.43 -0.21 3.16
C THR A 116 -13.20 1.06 3.47
N LEU A 117 -14.40 0.90 4.03
CA LEU A 117 -15.27 1.98 4.47
C LEU A 117 -15.33 1.96 5.99
N THR A 118 -14.91 3.04 6.63
CA THR A 118 -14.92 3.16 8.08
C THR A 118 -15.67 4.42 8.48
N TYR A 119 -16.58 4.30 9.44
CA TYR A 119 -17.22 5.44 10.07
C TYR A 119 -17.26 5.26 11.59
N LYS A 120 -17.40 6.37 12.31
CA LYS A 120 -17.58 6.37 13.77
C LYS A 120 -18.84 7.12 14.15
N ASP A 121 -19.63 6.52 15.01
CA ASP A 121 -20.81 7.12 15.64
C ASP A 121 -20.73 7.01 17.17
N SER A 122 -21.84 7.28 17.86
CA SER A 122 -21.94 7.16 19.31
C SER A 122 -21.82 5.72 19.84
N SER A 123 -21.99 4.71 18.97
CA SER A 123 -21.91 3.29 19.31
C SER A 123 -20.51 2.71 19.11
N GLY A 124 -19.66 3.38 18.33
CA GLY A 124 -18.26 2.99 18.12
C GLY A 124 -17.79 3.19 16.70
N THR A 125 -16.67 2.54 16.36
CA THR A 125 -16.11 2.54 15.00
C THR A 125 -16.57 1.28 14.27
N THR A 126 -17.18 1.46 13.10
CA THR A 126 -17.60 0.36 12.22
C THR A 126 -16.75 0.38 10.96
N THR A 127 -16.21 -0.78 10.59
CA THR A 127 -15.37 -0.96 9.40
C THR A 127 -15.97 -2.05 8.52
N SER A 128 -16.23 -1.72 7.26
CA SER A 128 -16.69 -2.65 6.24
C SER A 128 -15.65 -2.77 5.13
N SER A 129 -15.42 -3.99 4.65
CA SER A 129 -14.45 -4.25 3.58
C SER A 129 -15.14 -4.91 2.39
N LEU A 130 -15.00 -4.29 1.21
CA LEU A 130 -15.53 -4.77 -0.06
C LEU A 130 -14.38 -5.26 -0.93
N ALA A 131 -14.29 -6.57 -1.16
CA ALA A 131 -13.21 -7.16 -1.94
C ALA A 131 -13.42 -6.96 -3.44
N PHE A 132 -12.37 -6.55 -4.16
CA PHE A 132 -12.42 -6.36 -5.62
C PHE A 132 -12.57 -7.68 -6.39
N SER A 133 -12.17 -8.80 -5.81
CA SER A 133 -12.42 -10.13 -6.38
C SER A 133 -13.91 -10.49 -6.42
N THR A 134 -14.70 -10.00 -5.46
CA THR A 134 -16.15 -10.21 -5.40
C THR A 134 -16.90 -9.18 -6.24
N TYR A 135 -16.45 -7.93 -6.19
CA TYR A 135 -17.05 -6.81 -6.92
C TYR A 135 -16.11 -6.37 -8.04
N THR A 136 -16.09 -7.12 -9.14
CA THR A 136 -15.05 -6.99 -10.18
C THR A 136 -15.17 -5.71 -11.01
N THR A 137 -16.36 -5.11 -11.11
CA THR A 137 -16.59 -3.88 -11.89
C THR A 137 -17.04 -2.73 -11.02
N ILE A 138 -16.77 -1.49 -11.45
CA ILE A 138 -17.17 -0.28 -10.72
C ILE A 138 -18.68 -0.27 -10.46
N THR A 139 -19.50 -0.71 -11.41
CA THR A 139 -20.96 -0.82 -11.21
C THR A 139 -21.31 -1.81 -10.10
N THR A 140 -20.67 -2.99 -10.05
CA THR A 140 -20.94 -3.96 -8.98
C THR A 140 -20.48 -3.49 -7.61
N LEU A 141 -19.38 -2.71 -7.56
CA LEU A 141 -18.88 -2.13 -6.32
C LEU A 141 -19.77 -0.98 -5.83
N ALA A 142 -20.22 -0.10 -6.72
CA ALA A 142 -21.17 0.97 -6.38
C ALA A 142 -22.46 0.39 -5.78
N ALA A 143 -23.03 -0.63 -6.43
CA ALA A 143 -24.21 -1.33 -5.91
C ALA A 143 -23.96 -1.96 -4.53
N ALA A 144 -22.77 -2.50 -4.29
CA ALA A 144 -22.41 -3.07 -2.98
C ALA A 144 -22.27 -2.00 -1.88
N ILE A 145 -21.77 -0.82 -2.22
CA ILE A 145 -21.69 0.33 -1.30
C ILE A 145 -23.09 0.79 -0.92
N ASP A 146 -23.98 0.96 -1.91
CA ASP A 146 -25.36 1.39 -1.67
C ASP A 146 -26.16 0.34 -0.88
N ALA A 147 -25.85 -0.94 -1.08
CA ALA A 147 -26.46 -2.05 -0.34
C ALA A 147 -25.95 -2.19 1.11
N LEU A 148 -24.79 -1.61 1.45
CA LEU A 148 -24.23 -1.67 2.80
C LEU A 148 -25.13 -0.98 3.83
N GLY A 149 -25.83 0.08 3.41
CA GLY A 149 -26.64 0.92 4.29
C GLY A 149 -25.78 1.81 5.19
N SER A 150 -26.32 2.17 6.37
CA SER A 150 -25.64 3.03 7.37
C SER A 150 -25.24 4.43 6.89
N GLY A 151 -25.84 4.91 5.80
CA GLY A 151 -25.60 6.24 5.25
C GLY A 151 -24.48 6.31 4.22
N TRP A 152 -23.90 5.18 3.81
CA TRP A 152 -23.03 5.13 2.64
C TRP A 152 -23.84 5.25 1.35
N ALA A 153 -23.32 6.02 0.40
CA ALA A 153 -23.88 6.15 -0.93
C ALA A 153 -22.75 6.37 -1.95
N SER A 154 -23.01 5.96 -3.18
CA SER A 154 -22.03 5.98 -4.26
C SER A 154 -22.57 6.56 -5.57
N GLN A 155 -21.66 7.10 -6.39
CA GLN A 155 -21.92 7.49 -7.78
C GLN A 155 -20.93 6.74 -8.67
N GLY A 156 -21.40 5.70 -9.33
CA GLY A 156 -20.68 5.16 -10.49
C GLY A 156 -20.67 6.20 -11.61
N LEU A 157 -19.49 6.61 -12.07
CA LEU A 157 -19.35 7.50 -13.22
C LEU A 157 -19.32 6.68 -14.51
N SER A 158 -19.05 7.31 -15.66
CA SER A 158 -19.08 6.71 -17.02
C SER A 158 -18.16 5.50 -17.25
N TYR A 159 -17.51 4.98 -16.21
CA TYR A 159 -16.54 3.88 -16.22
C TYR A 159 -17.09 2.60 -15.55
N GLY A 160 -18.41 2.41 -15.51
CA GLY A 160 -19.06 1.30 -14.79
C GLY A 160 -18.54 -0.11 -15.14
N THR A 161 -18.10 -0.34 -16.38
CA THR A 161 -17.55 -1.63 -16.85
C THR A 161 -16.07 -1.84 -16.53
N TYR A 162 -15.38 -0.83 -16.03
CA TYR A 162 -13.95 -0.90 -15.72
C TYR A 162 -13.74 -1.73 -14.46
N LEU A 163 -12.57 -2.37 -14.38
CA LEU A 163 -12.22 -3.24 -13.27
C LEU A 163 -11.98 -2.43 -12.01
N THR A 164 -12.48 -2.91 -10.87
CA THR A 164 -12.24 -2.27 -9.57
C THR A 164 -10.79 -2.34 -9.12
N ALA A 165 -10.03 -3.33 -9.63
CA ALA A 165 -8.59 -3.44 -9.45
C ALA A 165 -7.80 -2.24 -10.03
N ASP A 166 -8.41 -1.45 -10.92
CA ASP A 166 -7.76 -0.27 -11.48
C ASP A 166 -7.90 0.99 -10.60
N LEU A 167 -8.75 0.95 -9.58
CA LEU A 167 -8.92 2.05 -8.64
C LEU A 167 -7.64 2.29 -7.84
N ALA A 168 -7.23 3.55 -7.72
CA ALA A 168 -6.09 3.97 -6.93
C ALA A 168 -6.52 5.08 -5.97
N GLN A 169 -6.01 5.05 -4.74
CA GLN A 169 -6.25 6.10 -3.75
C GLN A 169 -5.51 7.39 -4.16
N THR A 170 -6.19 8.54 -4.06
CA THR A 170 -5.58 9.87 -4.18
C THR A 170 -4.99 10.33 -2.87
#